data_AF-A0A4Q6B3V6-F1
#
_entry.id   AF-A0A4Q6B3V6-F1
#
_cell.length_a   1.000
_cell.length_b   1.000
_cell.length_c   1.000
_cell.angle_alpha   90.00
_cell.angle_beta   90.00
_cell.angle_gamma   90.00
#
_symmetry.space_group_name_H-M   'P 1'
#
loop_
_entity.id
_entity.type
_entity.pdbx_description
1 polymer ?
#
loop_
_entity_poly.entity_id
_entity_poly.type
_entity_poly.pdbx_seq_one_letter_code
_entity_poly.pdbx_strand_id
1 'polypeptide(L)'
;GGCIFGVVGVLLLIYNGIHFGSLFGYCYLYNFDKELLQFVLSHGPLELSIIVACAFGGMLVGQTLLSWPLKNISKRAPEAGATAMTVLTGILPWLILAAIFEAFISPSESISFTFKIISGLLLAIIFWSWTFWPVSDEK
;
A
#
# COMPACT_ATOMS: atom_id res chain seq x y z
N GLY A 1 -13.88 6.40 -1.67
CA GLY A 1 -14.82 5.66 -2.51
C GLY A 1 -14.99 4.26 -1.97
N GLY A 2 -16.12 3.94 -1.33
CA GLY A 2 -16.53 2.55 -1.06
C GLY A 2 -17.07 1.91 -2.34
N CYS A 3 -16.28 2.00 -3.42
CA CYS A 3 -16.77 1.85 -4.78
C CYS A 3 -17.13 0.39 -5.05
N ILE A 4 -18.43 0.16 -5.29
CA ILE A 4 -19.06 -1.08 -5.75
C ILE A 4 -18.64 -2.29 -4.92
N PHE A 5 -19.25 -2.45 -3.74
CA PHE A 5 -19.24 -3.72 -2.99
C PHE A 5 -17.85 -4.29 -2.63
N GLY A 6 -16.80 -3.46 -2.65
CA GLY A 6 -15.41 -3.89 -2.42
C GLY A 6 -14.71 -4.48 -3.65
N VAL A 7 -15.42 -4.65 -4.77
CA VAL A 7 -14.88 -5.16 -6.03
C VAL A 7 -13.79 -4.25 -6.58
N VAL A 8 -13.95 -2.92 -6.44
CA VAL A 8 -12.96 -1.97 -6.93
C VAL A 8 -11.62 -2.14 -6.23
N GLY A 9 -11.58 -2.49 -4.95
CA GLY A 9 -10.32 -2.79 -4.25
C GLY A 9 -9.59 -3.98 -4.89
N VAL A 10 -10.32 -5.04 -5.24
CA VAL A 10 -9.74 -6.24 -5.89
C VAL A 10 -9.23 -5.88 -7.28
N LEU A 11 -10.04 -5.15 -8.06
CA LEU A 11 -9.66 -4.72 -9.40
C LEU A 11 -8.43 -3.81 -9.38
N LEU A 12 -8.30 -2.92 -8.39
CA LEU A 12 -7.11 -2.10 -8.21
C LEU A 12 -5.86 -2.93 -7.90
N LEU A 13 -5.98 -3.96 -7.06
CA LEU A 13 -4.86 -4.87 -6.79
C LEU A 13 -4.43 -5.64 -8.03
N ILE A 14 -5.39 -6.17 -8.80
CA ILE A 14 -5.12 -6.85 -10.08
C ILE A 14 -4.47 -5.88 -11.06
N TYR A 15 -5.00 -4.67 -11.19
CA TYR A 15 -4.47 -3.64 -12.07
C TYR A 15 -3.02 -3.28 -11.72
N ASN A 16 -2.72 -3.03 -10.43
CA ASN A 16 -1.37 -2.76 -9.97
C ASN A 16 -0.44 -3.96 -10.24
N GLY A 17 -0.90 -5.19 -9.98
CA GLY A 17 -0.12 -6.40 -10.24
C GLY A 17 0.22 -6.58 -11.73
N ILE A 18 -0.76 -6.37 -12.62
CA ILE A 18 -0.54 -6.42 -14.07
C ILE A 18 0.43 -5.32 -14.51
N HIS A 19 0.27 -4.09 -14.02
CA HIS A 19 1.15 -2.97 -14.37
C HIS A 19 2.60 -3.21 -13.95
N PHE A 20 2.83 -3.55 -12.68
CA PHE A 20 4.18 -3.85 -12.20
C PHE A 20 4.76 -5.07 -12.91
N GLY A 21 3.99 -6.15 -13.05
CA GLY A 21 4.45 -7.35 -13.77
C GLY A 21 4.82 -7.07 -15.22
N SER A 22 4.04 -6.24 -15.91
CA SER A 22 4.33 -5.83 -17.29
C SER A 22 5.58 -4.96 -17.38
N LEU A 23 5.76 -4.01 -16.46
CA LEU A 23 6.96 -3.17 -16.38
C LEU A 23 8.22 -4.00 -16.11
N PHE A 24 8.19 -4.89 -15.12
CA PHE A 24 9.30 -5.79 -14.83
C PHE A 24 9.61 -6.72 -16.01
N GLY A 25 8.57 -7.31 -16.62
CA GLY A 25 8.74 -8.17 -17.79
C GLY A 25 9.34 -7.44 -18.98
N TYR A 26 8.89 -6.21 -19.25
CA TYR A 26 9.42 -5.37 -20.31
C TYR A 26 10.90 -5.00 -20.03
N CYS A 27 11.22 -4.49 -18.84
CA CYS A 27 12.59 -4.13 -18.49
C CYS A 27 13.53 -5.34 -18.54
N TYR A 28 13.06 -6.52 -18.12
CA TYR A 28 13.82 -7.77 -18.23
C TYR A 28 14.17 -8.13 -19.68
N LEU A 29 13.21 -8.02 -20.61
CA LEU A 29 13.44 -8.32 -22.03
C LEU A 29 14.47 -7.39 -22.69
N TYR A 30 14.57 -6.15 -22.21
CA TYR A 30 15.47 -5.13 -22.76
C TYR A 30 16.74 -4.88 -21.91
N ASN A 31 17.03 -5.73 -20.90
CA ASN A 31 18.18 -5.62 -19.99
C ASN A 31 18.25 -4.31 -19.17
N PHE A 32 17.08 -3.79 -18.78
CA PHE A 32 16.91 -2.65 -17.86
C PHE A 32 16.39 -3.08 -16.47
N ASP A 33 16.40 -4.38 -16.18
CA ASP A 33 15.87 -4.95 -14.93
C ASP A 33 16.64 -4.47 -13.71
N LYS A 34 17.96 -4.30 -13.82
CA LYS A 34 18.81 -3.87 -12.70
C LYS A 34 18.54 -2.42 -12.32
N GLU A 35 18.39 -1.55 -13.31
CA GLU A 35 18.09 -0.13 -13.13
C GLU A 35 16.71 0.03 -12.51
N LEU A 36 15.72 -0.72 -13.00
CA LEU A 36 14.37 -0.73 -12.42
C LEU A 36 14.40 -1.23 -10.97
N LEU A 37 15.08 -2.33 -10.67
CA LEU A 37 15.20 -2.86 -9.30
C LEU A 37 15.94 -1.89 -8.37
N GLN A 38 17.01 -1.25 -8.86
CA GLN A 38 17.74 -0.22 -8.11
C GLN A 38 16.87 0.96 -7.74
N PHE A 39 15.96 1.35 -8.64
CA PHE A 39 15.03 2.44 -8.39
C PHE A 39 13.92 2.01 -7.43
N VAL A 40 13.24 0.90 -7.71
CA VAL A 40 12.01 0.50 -7.00
C VAL A 40 12.28 -0.04 -5.59
N LEU A 41 13.38 -0.77 -5.35
CA LEU A 41 13.56 -1.48 -4.07
C LEU A 41 13.76 -0.57 -2.85
N SER A 42 14.07 0.71 -3.04
CA SER A 42 14.23 1.67 -1.94
C SER A 42 12.91 2.11 -1.29
N HIS A 43 11.77 1.99 -1.98
CA HIS A 43 10.46 2.45 -1.49
C HIS A 43 9.31 1.49 -1.84
N GLY A 44 9.43 0.73 -2.92
CA GLY A 44 8.42 -0.18 -3.45
C GLY A 44 7.83 -1.18 -2.45
N PRO A 45 8.61 -1.83 -1.57
CA PRO A 45 8.04 -2.72 -0.55
C PRO A 45 7.04 -2.03 0.39
N LEU A 46 7.29 -0.77 0.76
CA LEU A 46 6.38 0.04 1.57
C LEU A 46 5.12 0.40 0.76
N GLU A 47 5.30 0.91 -0.46
CA GLU A 47 4.18 1.34 -1.30
C GLU A 47 3.23 0.21 -1.68
N LEU A 48 3.77 -0.97 -2.03
CA LEU A 48 2.95 -2.15 -2.30
C LEU A 48 2.13 -2.55 -1.07
N SER A 49 2.72 -2.46 0.13
CA SER A 49 2.02 -2.72 1.39
C SER A 49 0.89 -1.69 1.63
N ILE A 50 1.16 -0.42 1.32
CA ILE A 50 0.16 0.66 1.42
C ILE A 50 -0.98 0.46 0.43
N ILE A 51 -0.71 0.08 -0.82
CA ILE A 51 -1.73 -0.21 -1.84
C ILE A 51 -2.66 -1.32 -1.33
N VAL A 52 -2.10 -2.39 -0.74
CA VAL A 52 -2.90 -3.47 -0.13
C VAL A 52 -3.76 -2.96 1.02
N ALA A 53 -3.18 -2.21 1.96
CA ALA A 53 -3.93 -1.67 3.10
C ALA A 53 -5.08 -0.74 2.67
N CYS A 54 -4.82 0.16 1.70
CA CYS A 54 -5.83 1.03 1.11
C CYS A 54 -6.95 0.25 0.40
N ALA A 55 -6.61 -0.81 -0.34
CA ALA A 55 -7.58 -1.67 -1.00
C ALA A 55 -8.48 -2.37 0.03
N PHE A 56 -7.91 -2.90 1.12
CA PHE A 56 -8.67 -3.48 2.23
C PHE A 56 -9.59 -2.47 2.91
N GLY A 57 -9.12 -1.25 3.18
CA GLY A 57 -9.96 -0.17 3.72
C GLY A 57 -11.17 0.14 2.83
N GLY A 58 -10.98 0.17 1.51
CA GLY A 58 -12.08 0.32 0.55
C GLY A 58 -13.07 -0.86 0.54
N MET A 59 -12.56 -2.09 0.70
CA MET A 59 -13.39 -3.30 0.80
C MET A 59 -14.25 -3.32 2.06
N LEU A 60 -13.72 -2.88 3.21
CA LEU A 60 -14.50 -2.78 4.47
C LEU A 60 -15.73 -1.90 4.31
N VAL A 61 -15.57 -0.74 3.67
CA VAL A 61 -16.71 0.15 3.37
C VAL A 61 -17.67 -0.52 2.39
N GLY A 62 -17.15 -1.15 1.33
CA GLY A 62 -17.96 -1.84 0.33
C GLY A 62 -18.76 -3.02 0.88
N GLN A 63 -18.22 -3.77 1.84
CA GLN A 63 -18.88 -4.92 2.48
C GLN A 63 -20.17 -4.51 3.22
N THR A 64 -20.23 -3.28 3.75
CA THR A 64 -21.44 -2.79 4.44
C THR A 64 -22.67 -2.77 3.51
N LEU A 65 -22.46 -2.60 2.21
CA LEU A 65 -23.51 -2.59 1.19
C LEU A 65 -23.97 -4.01 0.80
N LEU A 66 -23.13 -5.03 1.00
CA LEU A 66 -23.46 -6.44 0.75
C LEU A 66 -24.12 -7.13 1.95
N SER A 67 -24.03 -6.53 3.14
CA SER A 67 -24.40 -7.18 4.38
C SER A 67 -25.91 -7.13 4.63
N TRP A 68 -26.57 -8.30 4.61
CA TRP A 68 -27.99 -8.42 4.97
C TRP A 68 -28.20 -8.57 6.49
N PRO A 69 -29.27 -8.01 7.09
CA PRO A 69 -30.28 -7.13 6.52
C PRO A 69 -29.80 -5.69 6.32
N LEU A 70 -30.26 -5.04 5.24
CA LEU A 70 -29.88 -3.67 4.86
C LEU A 70 -30.35 -2.59 5.83
N LYS A 71 -31.28 -2.91 6.75
CA LYS A 71 -31.90 -1.98 7.71
C LYS A 71 -30.90 -1.22 8.61
N ASN A 72 -29.64 -1.67 8.67
CA ASN A 72 -28.59 -1.10 9.51
C ASN A 72 -27.47 -0.39 8.73
N ILE A 73 -27.59 -0.24 7.40
CA ILE A 73 -26.53 0.39 6.58
C ILE A 73 -26.20 1.80 7.04
N SER A 74 -27.21 2.59 7.42
CA SER A 74 -27.03 3.97 7.89
C SER A 74 -26.16 4.09 9.16
N LYS A 75 -26.00 3.01 9.93
CA LYS A 75 -25.09 2.94 11.09
C LYS A 75 -23.75 2.31 10.72
N ARG A 76 -23.79 1.18 10.01
CA ARG A 76 -22.58 0.39 9.65
C ARG A 76 -21.67 1.11 8.65
N ALA A 77 -22.23 1.82 7.67
CA ALA A 77 -21.43 2.48 6.63
C ALA A 77 -20.57 3.63 7.20
N PRO A 78 -21.09 4.52 8.08
CA PRO A 78 -20.25 5.48 8.79
C PRO A 78 -19.18 4.84 9.67
N GLU A 79 -19.49 3.76 10.39
CA GLU A 79 -18.52 3.04 11.23
C GLU A 79 -17.37 2.45 10.38
N ALA A 80 -17.69 1.72 9.32
CA ALA A 80 -16.70 1.18 8.40
C ALA A 80 -15.90 2.30 7.69
N GLY A 81 -16.57 3.41 7.36
CA GLY A 81 -15.94 4.61 6.81
C GLY A 81 -14.94 5.23 7.78
N ALA A 82 -15.28 5.33 9.07
CA ALA A 82 -14.40 5.82 10.11
C ALA A 82 -13.18 4.89 10.26
N THR A 83 -13.39 3.57 10.31
CA THR A 83 -12.28 2.60 10.33
C THR A 83 -11.36 2.75 9.12
N ALA A 84 -11.92 2.85 7.91
CA ALA A 84 -11.14 3.05 6.69
C ALA A 84 -10.38 4.38 6.72
N MET A 85 -10.99 5.46 7.23
CA MET A 85 -10.32 6.74 7.37
C MET A 85 -9.18 6.70 8.37
N THR A 86 -9.33 5.98 9.50
CA THR A 86 -8.23 5.77 10.46
C THR A 86 -7.04 5.07 9.82
N VAL A 87 -7.28 4.06 8.97
CA VAL A 87 -6.22 3.39 8.21
C VAL A 87 -5.57 4.36 7.23
N LEU A 88 -6.35 5.11 6.45
CA LEU A 88 -5.84 6.06 5.47
C LEU A 88 -5.02 7.19 6.11
N THR A 89 -5.48 7.75 7.22
CA THR A 89 -4.74 8.81 7.93
C THR A 89 -3.45 8.27 8.55
N GLY A 90 -3.46 7.04 9.06
CA GLY A 90 -2.26 6.36 9.54
C GLY A 90 -1.23 6.09 8.45
N ILE A 91 -1.67 5.89 7.20
CA ILE A 91 -0.80 5.63 6.04
C ILE A 91 -0.15 6.90 5.47
N LEU A 92 -0.81 8.06 5.56
CA LEU A 92 -0.32 9.30 4.93
C LEU A 92 1.16 9.65 5.23
N PRO A 93 1.65 9.58 6.48
CA PRO A 93 3.06 9.85 6.78
C PRO A 93 4.01 8.88 6.07
N TRP A 94 3.60 7.62 5.90
CA TRP A 94 4.40 6.61 5.20
C TRP A 94 4.49 6.87 3.70
N LEU A 95 3.43 7.38 3.07
CA LEU A 95 3.49 7.83 1.67
C LEU A 95 4.45 9.00 1.48
N ILE A 96 4.49 9.94 2.42
CA ILE A 96 5.44 11.06 2.38
C ILE A 96 6.87 10.52 2.49
N LEU A 97 7.13 9.55 3.38
CA LEU A 97 8.42 8.90 3.49
C LEU A 97 8.81 8.14 2.22
N ALA A 98 7.88 7.39 1.61
CA ALA A 98 8.10 6.73 0.33
C ALA A 98 8.48 7.73 -0.78
N ALA A 99 7.76 8.85 -0.88
CA ALA A 99 8.05 9.91 -1.85
C ALA A 99 9.43 10.56 -1.63
N ILE A 100 9.89 10.69 -0.38
CA ILE A 100 11.25 11.16 -0.08
C ILE A 100 12.29 10.14 -0.60
N PHE A 101 12.06 8.84 -0.37
CA PHE A 101 12.96 7.80 -0.89
C PHE A 101 12.96 7.76 -2.42
N GLU A 102 11.79 7.90 -3.04
CA GLU A 102 11.65 8.02 -4.50
C GLU A 102 12.42 9.23 -5.03
N ALA A 103 12.27 10.42 -4.44
CA ALA A 103 12.87 11.65 -4.93
C ALA A 103 14.39 11.75 -4.70
N PHE A 104 14.89 11.22 -3.59
CA PHE A 104 16.29 11.46 -3.16
C PHE A 104 17.17 10.21 -3.19
N ILE A 105 16.64 9.04 -2.83
CA ILE A 105 17.45 7.82 -2.69
C ILE A 105 17.47 7.03 -4.00
N SER A 106 16.31 6.88 -4.65
CA SER A 106 16.14 6.07 -5.85
C SER A 106 16.97 6.56 -7.05
N PRO A 107 16.94 7.85 -7.43
CA PRO A 107 17.73 8.36 -8.56
C PRO A 107 19.20 8.62 -8.23
N SER A 108 19.60 8.56 -6.95
CA SER A 108 20.97 8.89 -6.57
C SER A 108 21.96 7.82 -7.01
N GLU A 109 22.91 8.21 -7.86
CA GLU A 109 24.03 7.36 -8.31
C GLU A 109 25.12 7.22 -7.24
N SER A 110 25.20 8.16 -6.29
CA SER A 110 26.20 8.12 -5.22
C SER A 110 25.85 7.12 -4.10
N ILE A 111 24.61 6.63 -4.07
CA ILE A 111 24.12 5.68 -3.09
C ILE A 111 24.23 4.26 -3.66
N SER A 112 24.95 3.39 -2.96
CA SER A 112 25.11 1.98 -3.36
C SER A 112 23.76 1.24 -3.42
N PHE A 113 23.64 0.30 -4.36
CA PHE A 113 22.45 -0.55 -4.49
C PHE A 113 22.09 -1.29 -3.19
N THR A 114 23.09 -1.83 -2.50
CA THR A 114 22.90 -2.52 -1.22
C THR A 114 22.25 -1.62 -0.18
N PHE A 115 22.65 -0.35 -0.10
CA PHE A 115 22.03 0.61 0.82
C PHE A 115 20.58 0.90 0.43
N LYS A 116 20.27 1.03 -0.87
CA LYS A 116 18.88 1.24 -1.34
C LYS A 116 17.98 0.08 -0.90
N ILE A 117 18.43 -1.17 -1.09
CA ILE A 117 17.68 -2.36 -0.66
C ILE A 117 17.49 -2.38 0.86
N ILE A 118 18.58 -2.23 1.62
CA ILE A 118 18.53 -2.34 3.08
C ILE A 118 17.61 -1.26 3.66
N SER A 119 17.74 -0.01 3.18
CA SER A 119 16.93 1.10 3.69
C SER A 119 15.45 0.95 3.33
N GLY A 120 15.12 0.52 2.10
CA GLY A 120 13.74 0.25 1.70
C GLY A 120 13.09 -0.92 2.44
N LEU A 121 13.83 -2.03 2.62
CA LEU A 121 13.35 -3.16 3.42
C LEU A 121 13.18 -2.80 4.89
N LEU A 122 14.13 -2.03 5.46
CA LEU A 122 14.03 -1.56 6.83
C LEU A 122 12.78 -0.69 7.01
N LEU A 123 12.53 0.23 6.08
CA LEU A 123 11.35 1.09 6.11
C LEU A 123 10.05 0.26 6.08
N ALA A 124 9.97 -0.75 5.23
CA ALA A 124 8.84 -1.67 5.17
C ALA A 124 8.69 -2.50 6.46
N ILE A 125 9.79 -3.01 7.03
CA ILE A 125 9.77 -3.76 8.29
C ILE A 125 9.28 -2.88 9.44
N ILE A 126 9.69 -1.61 9.52
CA ILE A 126 9.20 -0.69 10.55
C ILE A 126 7.70 -0.46 10.35
N PHE A 127 7.25 -0.24 9.11
CA PHE A 127 5.83 -0.11 8.79
C PHE A 127 5.02 -1.34 9.21
N TRP A 128 5.50 -2.56 8.90
CA TRP A 128 4.83 -3.79 9.31
C TRP A 128 4.84 -3.96 10.82
N SER A 129 5.97 -3.69 11.48
CA SER A 129 6.08 -3.78 12.93
C SER A 129 5.12 -2.82 13.62
N TRP A 130 4.97 -1.60 13.10
CA TRP A 130 3.99 -0.63 13.56
C TRP A 130 2.55 -1.09 13.30
N THR A 131 2.27 -1.65 12.12
CA THR A 131 0.93 -2.11 11.74
C THR A 131 0.46 -3.30 12.59
N PHE A 132 1.37 -4.23 12.89
CA PHE A 132 1.08 -5.41 13.71
C PHE A 132 1.35 -5.19 15.20
N TRP A 133 1.72 -3.97 15.61
CA TRP A 133 1.95 -3.68 17.01
C TRP A 133 0.63 -3.84 17.78
N PRO A 134 0.58 -4.71 18.80
CA PRO A 134 -0.63 -4.88 19.58
C PRO A 134 -0.92 -3.60 20.34
N VAL A 135 -2.06 -2.99 20.07
CA VAL A 135 -2.61 -1.95 20.95
C VAL A 135 -3.05 -2.67 22.22
N SER A 136 -2.42 -2.34 23.36
CA SER A 136 -2.87 -2.85 24.65
C SER A 136 -4.30 -2.36 24.89
N ASP A 137 -5.23 -3.29 25.09
CA ASP A 137 -6.59 -2.96 25.52
C ASP A 137 -6.49 -2.22 26.86
N GLU A 138 -6.64 -0.89 26.85
CA GLU A 138 -7.00 -0.16 28.06
C GLU A 138 -8.41 -0.62 28.46
N LYS A 139 -8.49 -1.33 29.59
CA LYS A 139 -9.73 -1.72 30.25
C LYS A 139 -10.44 -0.51 30.84
#